data_AF-A0A961SY21-F1
#
_entry.id   AF-A0A961SY21-F1
#
_cell.length_a   1.000
_cell.length_b   1.000
_cell.length_c   1.000
_cell.angle_alpha   90.00
_cell.angle_beta   90.00
_cell.angle_gamma   90.00
#
_symmetry.space_group_name_H-M   'P 1'
#
loop_
_entity.id
_entity.type
_entity.pdbx_description
1 polymer ?
#
loop_
_entity_poly.entity_id
_entity_poly.type
_entity_poly.pdbx_seq_one_letter_code
_entity_poly.pdbx_strand_id
1 'polypeptide(L)'
;MKFEDTMQSAERRNFLKLASAGAFTAAIVAGAGGVLWSSEAAAQTAKEEADREAAADHIMTIATAYVLGASRSYPILQRDFKENIQNATNGKVYVKLAPGGQLGAGGALVQKVQSGTIQVAQHSISNFAPFAPAADLINLPYFCGSNQRFVNLVNSDAWKSQVHPKVEEKGFKPLFYIVIDPRVVAVRKGGNAVITPKDLAGVKFRVPGSEMLQQYYRMVGANPTPVAWGETPSAIKQGVA
;
A
#
# COMPACT_ATOMS: atom_id res chain seq x y z
N MET A 1 -20.61 -3.88 -32.65
CA MET A 1 -19.50 -4.84 -32.83
C MET A 1 -18.23 -4.24 -33.49
N LYS A 2 -18.23 -3.02 -34.06
CA LYS A 2 -17.01 -2.42 -34.68
C LYS A 2 -16.15 -1.52 -33.78
N PHE A 3 -16.67 -1.09 -32.62
CA PHE A 3 -16.00 -0.12 -31.72
C PHE A 3 -14.96 -0.75 -30.78
N GLU A 4 -15.23 -1.95 -30.23
CA GLU A 4 -14.27 -2.66 -29.37
C GLU A 4 -13.03 -3.13 -30.14
N ASP A 5 -13.23 -3.58 -31.38
CA ASP A 5 -12.19 -4.11 -32.25
C ASP A 5 -11.20 -3.01 -32.71
N THR A 6 -11.71 -1.77 -32.86
CA THR A 6 -10.88 -0.60 -33.18
C THR A 6 -10.08 -0.10 -31.98
N MET A 7 -10.62 -0.20 -30.76
CA MET A 7 -9.90 0.12 -29.52
C MET A 7 -8.77 -0.88 -29.23
N GLN A 8 -9.04 -2.19 -29.31
CA GLN A 8 -7.98 -3.21 -29.17
C GLN A 8 -6.87 -3.06 -30.21
N SER A 9 -7.23 -2.67 -31.44
CA SER A 9 -6.27 -2.41 -32.51
C SER A 9 -5.40 -1.17 -32.25
N ALA A 10 -5.97 -0.12 -31.64
CA ALA A 10 -5.24 1.07 -31.24
C ALA A 10 -4.30 0.80 -30.05
N GLU A 11 -4.76 0.06 -29.04
CA GLU A 11 -3.96 -0.38 -27.89
C GLU A 11 -2.80 -1.25 -28.33
N ARG A 12 -3.02 -2.21 -29.23
CA ARG A 12 -1.97 -3.09 -29.77
C ARG A 12 -0.95 -2.31 -30.60
N ARG A 13 -1.39 -1.36 -31.43
CA ARG A 13 -0.49 -0.47 -32.18
C ARG A 13 0.32 0.43 -31.26
N ASN A 14 -0.28 0.98 -30.21
CA ASN A 14 0.42 1.80 -29.22
C ASN A 14 1.40 0.97 -28.37
N PHE A 15 1.02 -0.25 -27.99
CA PHE A 15 1.91 -1.21 -27.32
C PHE A 15 3.14 -1.50 -28.19
N LEU A 16 2.94 -1.81 -29.48
CA LEU A 16 4.05 -2.04 -30.40
C LEU A 16 4.86 -0.76 -30.65
N LYS A 17 4.23 0.42 -30.68
CA LYS A 17 4.90 1.71 -30.85
C LYS A 17 5.77 2.03 -29.63
N LEU A 18 5.25 1.84 -28.42
CA LEU A 18 5.99 1.99 -27.15
C LEU A 18 7.11 0.94 -27.01
N ALA A 19 6.86 -0.30 -27.42
CA ALA A 19 7.88 -1.35 -27.47
C ALA A 19 8.99 -1.02 -28.49
N SER A 20 8.64 -0.43 -29.64
CA SER A 20 9.60 -0.04 -30.69
C SER A 20 10.36 1.26 -30.40
N ALA A 21 9.79 2.16 -29.59
CA ALA A 21 10.41 3.44 -29.19
C ALA A 21 11.40 3.30 -28.01
N GLY A 22 11.74 2.07 -27.59
CA GLY A 22 12.65 1.84 -26.47
C GLY A 22 12.02 2.11 -25.09
N ALA A 23 10.70 2.30 -25.00
CA ALA A 23 10.00 2.55 -23.72
C ALA A 23 9.89 1.29 -22.83
N PHE A 24 10.39 0.15 -23.31
CA PHE A 24 10.70 -1.02 -22.49
C PHE A 24 12.15 -0.93 -22.00
N THR A 25 12.43 -0.05 -21.04
CA THR A 25 13.65 -0.21 -20.21
C THR A 25 13.40 -1.23 -19.11
N ALA A 26 12.95 -2.43 -19.49
CA ALA A 26 13.18 -3.62 -18.68
C ALA A 26 14.64 -4.02 -18.86
N ALA A 27 15.54 -3.33 -18.16
CA ALA A 27 16.93 -3.77 -18.07
C ALA A 27 17.62 -3.37 -16.77
N ILE A 28 16.93 -3.09 -15.66
CA ILE A 28 17.57 -3.18 -14.32
C ILE A 28 16.57 -3.67 -13.26
N VAL A 29 16.10 -4.91 -13.35
CA VAL A 29 15.69 -5.63 -12.14
C VAL A 29 16.39 -7.00 -12.09
N ALA A 30 17.33 -7.08 -11.14
CA ALA A 30 17.85 -8.26 -10.47
C ALA A 30 18.86 -9.16 -11.21
N GLY A 31 20.13 -9.09 -10.78
CA GLY A 31 21.00 -10.27 -10.71
C GLY A 31 22.44 -10.12 -11.21
N ALA A 32 23.31 -9.38 -10.52
CA ALA A 32 24.73 -9.71 -10.32
C ALA A 32 25.36 -8.64 -9.40
N GLY A 33 26.15 -9.07 -8.43
CA GLY A 33 26.81 -8.19 -7.48
C GLY A 33 27.83 -7.26 -8.16
N GLY A 34 27.72 -5.96 -7.85
CA GLY A 34 28.73 -4.95 -8.18
C GLY A 34 28.81 -4.56 -9.67
N VAL A 35 29.29 -3.34 -9.93
CA VAL A 35 29.87 -2.87 -11.21
C VAL A 35 29.00 -2.01 -12.18
N LEU A 36 27.67 -1.86 -12.07
CA LEU A 36 26.88 -1.20 -13.16
C LEU A 36 26.26 0.21 -12.95
N TRP A 37 26.73 1.04 -12.03
CA TRP A 37 26.20 2.42 -11.89
C TRP A 37 27.27 3.48 -12.17
N SER A 38 27.39 3.93 -13.42
CA SER A 38 28.12 5.17 -13.72
C SER A 38 27.26 6.39 -13.34
N SER A 39 27.90 7.49 -12.95
CA SER A 39 27.22 8.77 -12.69
C SER A 39 26.40 9.25 -13.90
N GLU A 40 26.87 8.91 -15.11
CA GLU A 40 26.23 9.24 -16.37
C GLU A 40 24.89 8.51 -16.58
N ALA A 41 24.82 7.21 -16.26
CA ALA A 41 23.57 6.44 -16.34
C ALA A 41 22.51 6.97 -15.34
N ALA A 42 22.95 7.38 -14.14
CA ALA A 42 22.07 7.99 -13.16
C ALA A 42 21.56 9.37 -13.62
N ALA A 43 22.43 10.19 -14.21
CA ALA A 43 22.06 11.50 -14.74
C ALA A 43 21.06 11.38 -15.92
N GLN A 44 21.28 10.42 -16.82
CA GLN A 44 20.37 10.14 -17.93
C GLN A 44 18.98 9.73 -17.42
N THR A 45 18.92 8.80 -16.46
CA THR A 45 17.64 8.38 -15.85
C THR A 45 16.91 9.55 -15.19
N ALA A 46 17.63 10.41 -14.47
CA ALA A 46 17.04 11.58 -13.82
C ALA A 46 16.49 12.58 -14.84
N LYS A 47 17.19 12.77 -15.97
CA LYS A 47 16.73 13.62 -17.07
C LYS A 47 15.46 13.07 -17.72
N GLU A 48 15.43 11.78 -18.03
CA GLU A 48 14.24 11.14 -18.61
C GLU A 48 13.01 11.26 -17.72
N GLU A 49 13.17 11.10 -16.40
CA GLU A 49 12.07 11.30 -15.45
C GLU A 49 11.62 12.77 -15.38
N ALA A 50 12.55 13.72 -15.45
CA ALA A 50 12.22 15.15 -15.48
C ALA A 50 11.47 15.54 -16.77
N ASP A 51 11.92 15.03 -17.92
CA ASP A 51 11.28 15.28 -19.22
C ASP A 51 9.85 14.68 -19.23
N ARG A 52 9.66 13.48 -18.65
CA ARG A 52 8.34 12.86 -18.49
C ARG A 52 7.43 13.66 -17.55
N GLU A 53 7.95 14.14 -16.43
CA GLU A 53 7.20 14.97 -15.47
C GLU A 53 6.76 16.28 -16.13
N ALA A 54 7.64 16.92 -16.91
CA ALA A 54 7.35 18.17 -17.61
C ALA A 54 6.34 18.01 -18.77
N ALA A 55 6.31 16.83 -19.42
CA ALA A 55 5.41 16.55 -20.52
C ALA A 55 4.01 16.05 -20.09
N ALA A 56 3.80 15.78 -18.80
CA ALA A 56 2.55 15.22 -18.31
C ALA A 56 1.46 16.29 -18.09
N ASP A 57 0.22 15.94 -18.42
CA ASP A 57 -0.96 16.77 -18.15
C ASP A 57 -1.29 16.82 -16.64
N HIS A 58 -0.97 15.73 -15.93
CA HIS A 58 -1.30 15.55 -14.52
C HIS A 58 -0.18 14.87 -13.74
N ILE A 59 0.01 15.31 -12.49
CA ILE A 59 0.91 14.67 -11.53
C ILE A 59 0.08 13.90 -10.50
N MET A 60 0.34 12.59 -10.38
CA MET A 60 -0.24 11.73 -9.37
C MET A 60 0.82 11.36 -8.32
N THR A 61 0.67 11.86 -7.10
CA THR A 61 1.55 11.48 -5.99
C THR A 61 1.02 10.23 -5.29
N ILE A 62 1.84 9.17 -5.28
CA ILE A 62 1.56 7.92 -4.57
C ILE A 62 2.52 7.82 -3.37
N ALA A 63 1.96 7.93 -2.17
CA ALA A 63 2.74 7.87 -0.94
C ALA A 63 2.56 6.54 -0.20
N THR A 64 3.63 6.07 0.43
CA THR A 64 3.61 4.81 1.15
C THR A 64 4.64 4.78 2.28
N ALA A 65 4.30 4.12 3.38
CA ALA A 65 5.26 3.86 4.46
C ALA A 65 6.29 2.77 4.09
N TYR A 66 6.04 2.03 3.02
CA TYR A 66 6.88 0.92 2.57
C TYR A 66 8.07 1.44 1.73
N VAL A 67 9.27 0.94 2.03
CA VAL A 67 10.51 1.24 1.29
C VAL A 67 10.54 0.46 -0.03
N LEU A 68 11.01 1.08 -1.11
CA LEU A 68 11.22 0.39 -2.39
C LEU A 68 12.34 -0.65 -2.28
N GLY A 69 12.17 -1.81 -2.91
CA GLY A 69 13.22 -2.84 -2.96
C GLY A 69 13.31 -3.74 -1.73
N ALA A 70 12.53 -3.53 -0.66
CA ALA A 70 12.46 -4.45 0.48
C ALA A 70 11.57 -5.68 0.18
N SER A 71 11.94 -6.42 -0.86
CA SER A 71 11.16 -7.50 -1.49
C SER A 71 10.90 -8.68 -0.57
N ARG A 72 11.73 -8.85 0.45
CA ARG A 72 11.64 -9.93 1.43
C ARG A 72 10.49 -9.76 2.43
N SER A 73 9.75 -8.64 2.42
CA SER A 73 8.81 -8.29 3.49
C SER A 73 7.41 -7.87 3.04
N TYR A 74 7.19 -7.54 1.76
CA TYR A 74 5.88 -7.21 1.20
C TYR A 74 5.92 -7.14 -0.34
N PRO A 75 4.78 -7.28 -1.04
CA PRO A 75 4.74 -7.15 -2.49
C PRO A 75 5.16 -5.75 -2.92
N ILE A 76 6.27 -5.66 -3.65
CA ILE A 76 6.74 -4.44 -4.29
C ILE A 76 5.97 -4.30 -5.59
N LEU A 77 4.96 -3.43 -5.59
CA LEU A 77 4.21 -3.11 -6.80
C LEU A 77 4.25 -1.61 -7.09
N GLN A 78 4.97 -0.79 -6.31
CA GLN A 78 4.92 0.66 -6.48
C GLN A 78 5.52 1.12 -7.82
N ARG A 79 6.64 0.50 -8.24
CA ARG A 79 7.28 0.79 -9.53
C ARG A 79 6.41 0.32 -10.68
N ASP A 80 5.99 -0.93 -10.65
CA ASP A 80 5.10 -1.51 -11.66
C ASP A 80 3.78 -0.73 -11.76
N PHE A 81 3.22 -0.28 -10.64
CA PHE A 81 1.99 0.52 -10.63
C PHE A 81 2.21 1.91 -11.24
N LYS A 82 3.33 2.57 -10.91
CA LYS A 82 3.76 3.81 -11.58
C LYS A 82 3.87 3.61 -13.09
N GLU A 83 4.59 2.58 -13.52
CA GLU A 83 4.81 2.27 -14.93
C GLU A 83 3.50 1.95 -15.64
N ASN A 84 2.65 1.13 -15.05
CA ASN A 84 1.35 0.76 -15.62
C ASN A 84 0.43 1.97 -15.80
N ILE A 85 0.37 2.89 -14.82
CA ILE A 85 -0.41 4.13 -14.96
C ILE A 85 0.15 5.02 -16.07
N GLN A 86 1.47 5.24 -16.07
CA GLN A 86 2.11 6.07 -17.09
C GLN A 86 1.91 5.49 -18.49
N ASN A 87 2.06 4.18 -18.64
CA ASN A 87 1.87 3.50 -19.92
C ASN A 87 0.40 3.50 -20.37
N ALA A 88 -0.54 3.15 -19.48
CA ALA A 88 -1.97 3.13 -19.79
C ALA A 88 -2.51 4.53 -20.14
N THR A 89 -1.88 5.59 -19.62
CA THR A 89 -2.25 6.99 -19.91
C THR A 89 -1.44 7.60 -21.06
N ASN A 90 -0.58 6.82 -21.73
CA ASN A 90 0.35 7.30 -22.76
C ASN A 90 1.16 8.53 -22.29
N GLY A 91 1.62 8.51 -21.03
CA GLY A 91 2.42 9.58 -20.43
C GLY A 91 1.65 10.79 -19.93
N LYS A 92 0.32 10.86 -20.12
CA LYS A 92 -0.50 12.00 -19.66
C LYS A 92 -0.54 12.15 -18.15
N VAL A 93 -0.40 11.05 -17.41
CA VAL A 93 -0.25 11.07 -15.96
C VAL A 93 1.17 10.67 -15.63
N TYR A 94 1.94 11.57 -15.02
CA TYR A 94 3.20 11.23 -14.39
C TYR A 94 2.97 10.83 -12.94
N VAL A 95 3.58 9.73 -12.51
CA VAL A 95 3.42 9.21 -11.16
C VAL A 95 4.65 9.54 -10.34
N LYS A 96 4.47 10.31 -9.27
CA LYS A 96 5.52 10.62 -8.30
C LYS A 96 5.39 9.67 -7.11
N LEU A 97 6.40 8.82 -6.91
CA LEU A 97 6.45 7.92 -5.76
C LEU A 97 7.06 8.64 -4.55
N ALA A 98 6.38 8.56 -3.40
CA ALA A 98 6.90 9.01 -2.10
C ALA A 98 6.97 7.80 -1.14
N PRO A 99 7.98 6.92 -1.29
CA PRO A 99 8.12 5.71 -0.50
C PRO A 99 8.76 5.94 0.87
N GLY A 100 8.81 4.89 1.69
CA GLY A 100 9.58 4.88 2.94
C GLY A 100 9.08 5.88 3.99
N GLY A 101 7.82 6.30 3.89
CA GLY A 101 7.22 7.22 4.87
C GLY A 101 7.63 8.68 4.72
N GLN A 102 8.20 9.08 3.58
CA GLN A 102 8.57 10.48 3.29
C GLN A 102 7.44 11.49 3.55
N LEU A 103 6.20 11.09 3.30
CA LEU A 103 5.01 11.91 3.52
C LEU A 103 4.15 11.44 4.70
N GLY A 104 4.72 10.63 5.60
CA GLY A 104 4.05 10.08 6.78
C GLY A 104 3.63 8.61 6.63
N ALA A 105 2.87 8.11 7.61
CA ALA A 105 2.44 6.72 7.65
C ALA A 105 1.08 6.53 8.33
N GLY A 106 0.39 5.44 8.02
CA GLY A 106 -0.91 5.12 8.61
C GLY A 106 -1.96 6.19 8.31
N GLY A 107 -2.69 6.63 9.34
CA GLY A 107 -3.76 7.62 9.20
C GLY A 107 -3.31 8.97 8.64
N ALA A 108 -2.05 9.38 8.87
CA ALA A 108 -1.52 10.62 8.31
C ALA A 108 -1.52 10.63 6.76
N LEU A 109 -1.29 9.47 6.13
CA LEU A 109 -1.40 9.36 4.67
C LEU A 109 -2.87 9.46 4.21
N VAL A 110 -3.79 8.88 4.98
CA VAL A 110 -5.24 8.95 4.68
C VAL A 110 -5.73 10.40 4.71
N GLN A 111 -5.32 11.17 5.72
CA GLN A 111 -5.63 12.60 5.84
C GLN A 111 -5.06 13.40 4.67
N LYS A 112 -3.85 13.07 4.20
CA LYS A 112 -3.27 13.72 3.01
C LYS A 112 -4.07 13.42 1.75
N VAL A 113 -4.61 12.22 1.59
CA VAL A 113 -5.55 11.91 0.51
C VAL A 113 -6.83 12.74 0.63
N GLN A 114 -7.44 12.81 1.82
CA GLN A 114 -8.65 13.61 2.04
C GLN A 114 -8.46 15.10 1.72
N SER A 115 -7.29 15.65 2.08
CA SER A 115 -6.94 17.04 1.77
C SER A 115 -6.57 17.29 0.31
N GLY A 116 -6.40 16.24 -0.51
CA GLY A 116 -5.88 16.33 -1.87
C GLY A 116 -4.38 16.60 -1.99
N THR A 117 -3.63 16.62 -0.88
CA THR A 117 -2.17 16.81 -0.88
C THR A 117 -1.43 15.70 -1.64
N ILE A 118 -1.96 14.47 -1.56
CA ILE A 118 -1.50 13.32 -2.36
C ILE A 118 -2.72 12.64 -2.97
N GLN A 119 -2.56 12.00 -4.12
CA GLN A 119 -3.68 11.37 -4.84
C GLN A 119 -3.91 9.93 -4.39
N VAL A 120 -2.85 9.22 -4.00
CA VAL A 120 -2.92 7.81 -3.60
C VAL A 120 -2.07 7.56 -2.36
N ALA A 121 -2.63 6.81 -1.41
CA ALA A 121 -1.90 6.27 -0.28
C ALA A 121 -1.93 4.74 -0.30
N GLN A 122 -0.78 4.11 -0.09
CA GLN A 122 -0.69 2.69 0.26
C GLN A 122 -0.48 2.58 1.78
N HIS A 123 -1.43 1.94 2.47
CA HIS A 123 -1.42 1.80 3.93
C HIS A 123 -2.16 0.54 4.40
N SER A 124 -1.92 0.13 5.65
CA SER A 124 -2.68 -0.96 6.28
C SER A 124 -4.15 -0.60 6.47
N ILE A 125 -5.06 -1.53 6.16
CA ILE A 125 -6.51 -1.35 6.35
C ILE A 125 -6.86 -1.06 7.81
N SER A 126 -6.13 -1.61 8.78
CA SER A 126 -6.33 -1.32 10.21
C SER A 126 -6.05 0.14 10.60
N ASN A 127 -5.20 0.85 9.85
CA ASN A 127 -4.98 2.29 10.04
C ASN A 127 -6.01 3.14 9.27
N PHE A 128 -6.67 2.55 8.27
CA PHE A 128 -7.71 3.20 7.46
C PHE A 128 -9.11 3.10 8.09
N ALA A 129 -9.33 2.11 8.95
CA ALA A 129 -10.60 1.84 9.63
C ALA A 129 -11.28 3.08 10.24
N PRO A 130 -10.59 4.02 10.92
CA PRO A 130 -11.23 5.24 11.44
C PRO A 130 -11.87 6.14 10.36
N PHE A 131 -11.38 6.07 9.12
CA PHE A 131 -11.82 6.90 8.01
C PHE A 131 -12.93 6.24 7.19
N ALA A 132 -12.87 4.90 7.05
CA ALA A 132 -13.92 4.11 6.43
C ALA A 132 -14.17 2.81 7.21
N PRO A 133 -15.03 2.84 8.25
CA PRO A 133 -15.22 1.72 9.18
C PRO A 133 -15.68 0.42 8.53
N ALA A 134 -16.38 0.47 7.38
CA ALA A 134 -16.80 -0.73 6.65
C ALA A 134 -15.63 -1.62 6.23
N ALA A 135 -14.45 -1.04 5.98
CA ALA A 135 -13.26 -1.80 5.63
C ALA A 135 -12.65 -2.54 6.85
N ASP A 136 -13.00 -2.16 8.08
CA ASP A 136 -12.46 -2.77 9.30
C ASP A 136 -12.92 -4.21 9.51
N LEU A 137 -13.97 -4.64 8.80
CA LEU A 137 -14.44 -6.03 8.78
C LEU A 137 -13.29 -7.03 8.51
N ILE A 138 -12.32 -6.64 7.68
CA ILE A 138 -11.18 -7.48 7.35
C ILE A 138 -10.24 -7.75 8.53
N ASN A 139 -10.28 -6.88 9.55
CA ASN A 139 -9.47 -7.01 10.76
C ASN A 139 -10.12 -7.93 11.80
N LEU A 140 -11.29 -8.52 11.52
CA LEU A 140 -11.87 -9.56 12.35
C LEU A 140 -10.86 -10.73 12.41
N PRO A 141 -10.30 -11.07 13.58
CA PRO A 141 -9.25 -12.06 13.65
C PRO A 141 -9.74 -13.42 13.16
N TYR A 142 -8.88 -14.10 12.39
CA TYR A 142 -9.13 -15.39 11.75
C TYR A 142 -10.25 -15.42 10.70
N PHE A 143 -10.86 -14.28 10.33
CA PHE A 143 -11.96 -14.23 9.36
C PHE A 143 -11.59 -14.82 7.99
N CYS A 144 -10.49 -14.32 7.39
CA CYS A 144 -9.99 -14.83 6.13
C CYS A 144 -9.18 -16.13 6.31
N GLY A 145 -8.41 -16.26 7.39
CA GLY A 145 -7.57 -17.43 7.69
C GLY A 145 -6.35 -17.57 6.78
N SER A 146 -6.54 -17.68 5.46
CA SER A 146 -5.48 -17.78 4.45
C SER A 146 -5.46 -16.57 3.51
N ASN A 147 -4.28 -16.28 2.94
CA ASN A 147 -4.10 -15.19 1.98
C ASN A 147 -5.01 -15.33 0.76
N GLN A 148 -5.20 -16.55 0.24
CA GLN A 148 -6.09 -16.76 -0.91
C GLN A 148 -7.55 -16.41 -0.59
N ARG A 149 -8.02 -16.73 0.63
CA ARG A 149 -9.37 -16.37 1.05
C ARG A 149 -9.53 -14.85 1.17
N PHE A 150 -8.52 -14.14 1.66
CA PHE A 150 -8.50 -12.67 1.64
C PHE A 150 -8.60 -12.12 0.22
N VAL A 151 -7.77 -12.61 -0.70
CA VAL A 151 -7.75 -12.16 -2.11
C VAL A 151 -9.11 -12.43 -2.78
N ASN A 152 -9.69 -13.61 -2.56
CA ASN A 152 -11.01 -13.95 -3.11
C ASN A 152 -12.09 -13.03 -2.54
N LEU A 153 -12.07 -12.76 -1.24
CA LEU A 153 -13.05 -11.90 -0.59
C LEU A 153 -13.01 -10.48 -1.17
N VAL A 154 -11.85 -9.82 -1.16
CA VAL A 154 -11.73 -8.42 -1.57
C VAL A 154 -11.95 -8.19 -3.07
N ASN A 155 -11.91 -9.24 -3.88
CA ASN A 155 -12.23 -9.21 -5.30
C ASN A 155 -13.64 -9.71 -5.65
N SER A 156 -14.37 -10.26 -4.68
CA SER A 156 -15.72 -10.79 -4.87
C SER A 156 -16.74 -9.70 -5.18
N ASP A 157 -17.83 -10.08 -5.86
CA ASP A 157 -18.96 -9.18 -6.12
C ASP A 157 -19.63 -8.73 -4.82
N ALA A 158 -19.64 -9.58 -3.79
CA ALA A 158 -20.12 -9.23 -2.46
C ALA A 158 -19.31 -8.07 -1.88
N TRP A 159 -17.97 -8.12 -1.92
CA TRP A 159 -17.14 -7.03 -1.41
C TRP A 159 -17.29 -5.75 -2.23
N LYS A 160 -17.30 -5.86 -3.56
CA LYS A 160 -17.49 -4.73 -4.46
C LYS A 160 -18.86 -4.06 -4.31
N SER A 161 -19.92 -4.82 -4.03
CA SER A 161 -21.26 -4.28 -3.86
C SER A 161 -21.56 -3.80 -2.44
N GLN A 162 -20.90 -4.34 -1.41
CA GLN A 162 -21.23 -4.05 -0.01
C GLN A 162 -20.22 -3.14 0.71
N VAL A 163 -18.94 -3.21 0.33
CA VAL A 163 -17.86 -2.51 1.04
C VAL A 163 -17.35 -1.31 0.24
N HIS A 164 -17.06 -1.46 -1.05
CA HIS A 164 -16.54 -0.36 -1.86
C HIS A 164 -17.46 0.89 -1.84
N PRO A 165 -18.80 0.79 -1.99
CA PRO A 165 -19.67 1.96 -1.96
C PRO A 165 -19.58 2.71 -0.62
N LYS A 166 -19.48 1.98 0.49
CA LYS A 166 -19.33 2.57 1.83
C LYS A 166 -17.98 3.25 2.03
N VAL A 167 -16.94 2.81 1.31
CA VAL A 167 -15.64 3.51 1.29
C VAL A 167 -15.72 4.75 0.40
N GLU A 168 -16.41 4.66 -0.73
CA GLU A 168 -16.63 5.77 -1.68
C GLU A 168 -17.49 6.89 -1.09
N GLU A 169 -18.52 6.57 -0.30
CA GLU A 169 -19.30 7.52 0.50
C GLU A 169 -18.46 8.33 1.50
N LYS A 170 -17.28 7.81 1.88
CA LYS A 170 -16.32 8.52 2.74
C LYS A 170 -15.30 9.35 1.96
N GLY A 171 -15.46 9.45 0.64
CA GLY A 171 -14.61 10.25 -0.25
C GLY A 171 -13.33 9.54 -0.70
N PHE A 172 -13.28 8.20 -0.64
CA PHE A 172 -12.11 7.42 -1.05
C PHE A 172 -12.44 6.44 -2.15
N LYS A 173 -11.54 6.24 -3.11
CA LYS A 173 -11.65 5.18 -4.11
C LYS A 173 -10.73 4.00 -3.76
N PRO A 174 -11.27 2.80 -3.45
CA PRO A 174 -10.44 1.60 -3.37
C PRO A 174 -9.85 1.28 -4.75
N LEU A 175 -8.51 1.14 -4.83
CA LEU A 175 -7.83 0.80 -6.08
C LEU A 175 -7.60 -0.71 -6.17
N PHE A 176 -6.83 -1.27 -5.24
CA PHE A 176 -6.57 -2.70 -5.12
C PHE A 176 -6.08 -3.06 -3.72
N TYR A 177 -6.07 -4.35 -3.42
CA TYR A 177 -5.68 -4.90 -2.13
C TYR A 177 -4.41 -5.74 -2.28
N ILE A 178 -3.49 -5.57 -1.33
CA ILE A 178 -2.20 -6.27 -1.32
C ILE A 178 -2.12 -7.15 -0.07
N VAL A 179 -1.66 -8.38 -0.23
CA VAL A 179 -1.36 -9.28 0.88
C VAL A 179 0.00 -8.94 1.48
N ILE A 180 0.04 -8.62 2.78
CA ILE A 180 1.25 -8.34 3.57
C ILE A 180 1.50 -9.46 4.60
N ASP A 181 0.85 -10.61 4.42
CA ASP A 181 0.79 -11.76 5.34
C ASP A 181 0.05 -11.52 6.68
N PRO A 182 -0.36 -12.60 7.37
CA PRO A 182 -1.04 -12.50 8.67
C PRO A 182 -0.20 -11.81 9.75
N ARG A 183 -0.87 -11.08 10.64
CA ARG A 183 -0.23 -10.44 11.80
C ARG A 183 0.10 -11.46 12.88
N VAL A 184 1.24 -11.25 13.54
CA VAL A 184 1.62 -11.95 14.78
C VAL A 184 1.71 -10.96 15.94
N VAL A 185 1.59 -11.47 17.16
CA VAL A 185 1.89 -10.70 18.37
C VAL A 185 3.40 -10.48 18.44
N ALA A 186 3.80 -9.22 18.64
CA ALA A 186 5.18 -8.85 18.93
C ALA A 186 5.22 -8.19 20.30
N VAL A 187 6.21 -8.59 21.12
CA VAL A 187 6.47 -8.00 22.43
C VAL A 187 7.80 -7.27 22.41
N ARG A 188 7.95 -6.27 23.28
CA ARG A 188 9.23 -5.56 23.46
C ARG A 188 10.33 -6.55 23.87
N LYS A 189 11.58 -6.18 23.62
CA LYS A 189 12.75 -6.94 24.08
C LYS A 189 12.67 -7.18 25.60
N GLY A 190 12.80 -8.43 26.02
CA GLY A 190 12.69 -8.84 27.42
C GLY A 190 11.24 -9.00 27.93
N GLY A 191 10.24 -8.86 27.08
CA GLY A 191 8.86 -9.24 27.39
C GLY A 191 8.68 -10.76 27.39
N ASN A 192 7.67 -11.23 28.12
CA ASN A 192 7.29 -12.64 28.13
C ASN A 192 6.80 -13.07 26.74
N ALA A 193 7.11 -14.32 26.37
CA ALA A 193 6.56 -14.92 25.16
C ALA A 193 5.04 -15.02 25.26
N VAL A 194 4.36 -14.86 24.13
CA VAL A 194 2.91 -15.03 24.02
C VAL A 194 2.65 -16.28 23.20
N ILE A 195 2.28 -17.37 23.87
CA ILE A 195 2.01 -18.68 23.26
C ILE A 195 0.51 -18.97 23.26
N THR A 196 -0.19 -18.51 24.30
CA THR A 196 -1.63 -18.65 24.47
C THR A 196 -2.29 -17.28 24.66
N PRO A 197 -3.61 -17.15 24.39
CA PRO A 197 -4.32 -15.89 24.66
C PRO A 197 -4.19 -15.41 26.10
N LYS A 198 -4.05 -16.31 27.08
CA LYS A 198 -3.89 -15.96 28.50
C LYS A 198 -2.60 -15.18 28.78
N ASP A 199 -1.57 -15.34 27.96
CA ASP A 199 -0.29 -14.64 28.14
C ASP A 199 -0.42 -13.13 27.84
N LEU A 200 -1.54 -12.70 27.24
CA LEU A 200 -1.87 -11.29 27.02
C LEU A 200 -2.59 -10.64 28.22
N ALA A 201 -2.92 -11.39 29.28
CA ALA A 201 -3.63 -10.85 30.42
C ALA A 201 -2.91 -9.65 31.05
N GLY A 202 -3.57 -8.49 31.07
CA GLY A 202 -3.04 -7.25 31.63
C GLY A 202 -1.96 -6.55 30.77
N VAL A 203 -1.54 -7.14 29.66
CA VAL A 203 -0.52 -6.57 28.77
C VAL A 203 -1.05 -5.28 28.16
N LYS A 204 -0.36 -4.16 28.38
CA LYS A 204 -0.57 -2.94 27.59
C LYS A 204 -0.15 -3.28 26.16
N PHE A 205 -1.09 -3.16 25.22
CA PHE A 205 -0.90 -3.69 23.88
C PHE A 205 -1.23 -2.65 22.83
N ARG A 206 -0.22 -2.17 22.12
CA ARG A 206 -0.44 -1.28 20.98
C ARG A 206 -1.32 -1.93 19.91
N VAL A 207 -2.35 -1.22 19.48
CA VAL A 207 -3.14 -1.54 18.28
C VAL A 207 -3.20 -0.35 17.31
N PRO A 208 -3.39 -0.59 15.99
CA PRO A 208 -3.84 0.45 15.06
C PRO A 208 -5.21 1.01 15.47
N GLY A 209 -5.68 2.09 14.82
CA GLY A 209 -7.00 2.69 15.08
C GLY A 209 -8.23 1.82 14.74
N SER A 210 -8.05 0.52 14.50
CA SER A 210 -9.13 -0.44 14.27
C SER A 210 -9.89 -0.69 15.57
N GLU A 211 -11.19 -0.51 15.54
CA GLU A 211 -12.07 -0.84 16.67
C GLU A 211 -12.20 -2.36 16.82
N MET A 212 -12.21 -3.09 15.70
CA MET A 212 -12.24 -4.55 15.68
C MET A 212 -11.03 -5.15 16.43
N LEU A 213 -9.82 -4.63 16.19
CA LEU A 213 -8.63 -5.09 16.90
C LEU A 213 -8.65 -4.69 18.38
N GLN A 214 -9.12 -3.49 18.72
CA GLN A 214 -9.29 -3.08 20.12
C GLN A 214 -10.23 -4.02 20.86
N GLN A 215 -11.37 -4.37 20.26
CA GLN A 215 -12.32 -5.29 20.86
C GLN A 215 -11.71 -6.68 21.05
N TYR A 216 -11.07 -7.24 20.01
CA TYR A 216 -10.45 -8.55 20.10
C TYR A 216 -9.39 -8.62 21.20
N TYR A 217 -8.44 -7.67 21.22
CA TYR A 217 -7.36 -7.71 22.19
C TYR A 217 -7.86 -7.53 23.64
N ARG A 218 -8.95 -6.77 23.84
CA ARG A 218 -9.63 -6.68 25.13
C ARG A 218 -10.27 -8.02 25.53
N MET A 219 -10.90 -8.73 24.59
CA MET A 219 -11.53 -10.04 24.84
C MET A 219 -10.52 -11.12 25.25
N VAL A 220 -9.28 -11.05 24.75
CA VAL A 220 -8.21 -11.97 25.17
C VAL A 220 -7.46 -11.50 26.42
N GLY A 221 -7.95 -10.47 27.11
CA GLY A 221 -7.44 -10.02 28.40
C GLY A 221 -6.34 -8.96 28.34
N ALA A 222 -5.98 -8.47 27.15
CA ALA A 222 -5.03 -7.36 27.01
C ALA A 222 -5.68 -6.01 27.33
N ASN A 223 -4.84 -5.00 27.49
CA ASN A 223 -5.20 -3.58 27.61
C ASN A 223 -4.80 -2.86 26.32
N PRO A 224 -5.63 -2.89 25.26
CA PRO A 224 -5.25 -2.33 23.98
C PRO A 224 -5.25 -0.79 24.01
N THR A 225 -4.18 -0.19 23.48
CA THR A 225 -4.04 1.25 23.32
C THR A 225 -3.91 1.58 21.83
N PRO A 226 -4.82 2.36 21.22
CA PRO A 226 -4.67 2.81 19.85
C PRO A 226 -3.50 3.80 19.76
N VAL A 227 -2.49 3.47 18.95
CA VAL A 227 -1.32 4.33 18.72
C VAL A 227 -1.03 4.40 17.23
N ALA A 228 -0.75 5.61 16.74
CA ALA A 228 -0.38 5.84 15.35
C ALA A 228 0.87 5.01 14.98
N TRP A 229 0.95 4.57 13.72
CA TRP A 229 2.05 3.71 13.30
C TRP A 229 3.43 4.36 13.51
N GLY A 230 3.56 5.66 13.20
CA GLY A 230 4.80 6.40 13.39
C GLY A 230 5.24 6.55 14.85
N GLU A 231 4.31 6.46 15.80
CA GLU A 231 4.57 6.65 17.23
C GLU A 231 4.80 5.33 17.97
N THR A 232 4.53 4.20 17.31
CA THR A 232 4.58 2.86 17.89
C THR A 232 5.94 2.55 18.57
N PRO A 233 7.10 2.83 17.94
CA PRO A 233 8.39 2.57 18.60
C PRO A 233 8.57 3.35 19.90
N SER A 234 8.13 4.61 19.94
CA SER A 234 8.22 5.46 21.13
C SER A 234 7.29 4.96 22.23
N ALA A 235 6.03 4.64 21.89
CA ALA A 235 5.05 4.15 22.84
C ALA A 235 5.48 2.83 23.52
N ILE A 236 6.03 1.90 22.73
CA ILE A 236 6.57 0.63 23.25
C ILE A 236 7.79 0.89 24.14
N LYS A 237 8.70 1.80 23.73
CA LYS A 237 9.88 2.16 24.53
C LYS A 237 9.51 2.78 25.87
N GLN A 238 8.48 3.63 25.90
CA GLN A 238 7.99 4.29 27.10
C GLN A 238 7.13 3.38 27.99
N GLY A 239 6.72 2.20 27.50
CA GLY A 239 5.89 1.25 28.26
C GLY A 239 4.44 1.70 28.45
N VAL A 240 3.96 2.56 27.55
CA VAL A 240 2.56 3.02 27.50
C VAL A 240 1.68 2.15 26.60
N ALA A 241 2.29 1.31 25.76
CA ALA A 241 1.62 0.36 24.88
C ALA A 241 2.52 -0.84 24.53
#